data_AF-A0A8S3RVV3-F1
#
_entry.id   AF-A0A8S3RVV3-F1
#
_cell.length_a   1.000
_cell.length_b   1.000
_cell.length_c   1.000
_cell.angle_alpha   90.00
_cell.angle_beta   90.00
_cell.angle_gamma   90.00
#
_symmetry.space_group_name_H-M   'P 1'
#
loop_
_entity.id
_entity.type
_entity.pdbx_description
1 polymer ?
#
loop_
_entity_poly.entity_id
_entity_poly.type
_entity_poly.pdbx_seq_one_letter_code
_entity_poly.pdbx_strand_id
1 'polypeptide(L)'
;MRQERFSRTSLRDSMRSRSKQSPPSDPDNVGGTVDSTVMELDENNELKQKQRSCGAVFGGIRVDGAFVEFLMKLIGFDIMDKFFLTCKQELLNLQKDFEIKKRTFNPANGQNIVIKLPPMVRKIYEVNYKQQLQLKVENSEYGELVKLVGDNLHIDVEIVESFYTIVAEQITSHLVKILYAGTTKDIKTLVLAGGFANSVIVQNAIRKKFPDITVLMPTDPELSVMQGGVLYGYESSPILYMKAKYSYGIAIAMPYNVHEHNDDKKFSADGVPLCADLFHRYIEVGEEIRIGEFVRSGAIFINRKDQRYLSVPIYLSTVASPLYTSDNTCHYLGRIRITLVSNRKENSQITIKMALTYTELIVEVTDEGSGRTVRDVFLDSPVD
;
A
#
# COMPACT_ATOMS: atom_id res chain seq x y z
N MET A 1 -42.42 -17.23 30.19
CA MET A 1 -41.96 -15.82 30.06
C MET A 1 -40.48 -15.73 30.38
N ARG A 2 -39.63 -15.64 29.36
CA ARG A 2 -38.37 -14.86 29.39
C ARG A 2 -37.87 -14.82 27.94
N GLN A 3 -38.10 -13.67 27.31
CA GLN A 3 -37.51 -13.29 26.03
C GLN A 3 -36.03 -12.99 26.29
N GLU A 4 -35.12 -13.73 25.66
CA GLU A 4 -33.74 -13.26 25.49
C GLU A 4 -33.66 -12.46 24.20
N ARG A 5 -33.62 -11.14 24.37
CA ARG A 5 -33.29 -10.18 23.32
C ARG A 5 -31.81 -10.35 22.97
N PHE A 6 -31.51 -11.14 21.95
CA PHE A 6 -30.24 -11.02 21.24
C PHE A 6 -30.20 -9.64 20.57
N SER A 7 -29.37 -8.75 21.11
CA SER A 7 -29.23 -7.38 20.62
C SER A 7 -28.58 -7.39 19.23
N ARG A 8 -29.19 -6.67 18.27
CA ARG A 8 -28.69 -6.45 16.90
C ARG A 8 -27.30 -5.77 16.84
N THR A 9 -26.76 -5.36 17.98
CA THR A 9 -25.46 -4.68 18.11
C THR A 9 -24.28 -5.66 18.02
N SER A 10 -24.40 -6.87 18.59
CA SER A 10 -23.33 -7.88 18.61
C SER A 10 -22.99 -8.46 17.24
N LEU A 11 -23.97 -8.55 16.33
CA LEU A 11 -23.78 -9.06 14.97
C LEU A 11 -23.07 -8.06 14.03
N ARG A 12 -23.29 -6.75 14.24
CA ARG A 12 -22.58 -5.70 13.48
C ARG A 12 -21.09 -5.62 13.87
N ASP A 13 -20.76 -5.89 15.13
CA ASP A 13 -19.37 -5.88 15.59
C ASP A 13 -18.59 -7.15 15.15
N SER A 14 -19.27 -8.29 15.00
CA SER A 14 -18.74 -9.50 14.34
C SER A 14 -18.42 -9.26 12.86
N MET A 15 -19.29 -8.54 12.14
CA MET A 15 -19.04 -8.17 10.74
C MET A 15 -17.87 -7.18 10.60
N ARG A 16 -17.72 -6.22 11.53
CA ARG A 16 -16.59 -5.26 11.54
C ARG A 16 -15.24 -5.89 11.95
N SER A 17 -15.25 -6.91 12.80
CA SER A 17 -14.01 -7.59 13.20
C SER A 17 -13.54 -8.60 12.15
N ARG A 18 -14.46 -9.25 11.42
CA ARG A 18 -14.13 -10.21 10.36
C ARG A 18 -13.86 -9.58 9.01
N SER A 19 -14.38 -8.38 8.72
CA SER A 19 -13.94 -7.57 7.57
C SER A 19 -12.52 -6.99 7.70
N LYS A 20 -11.88 -7.16 8.87
CA LYS A 20 -10.49 -6.76 9.12
C LYS A 20 -9.48 -7.91 8.95
N GLN A 21 -9.93 -9.14 8.80
CA GLN A 21 -9.07 -10.24 8.40
C GLN A 21 -9.14 -10.35 6.89
N SER A 22 -8.26 -9.58 6.22
CA SER A 22 -7.90 -9.89 4.84
C SER A 22 -7.47 -11.36 4.79
N PRO A 23 -7.95 -12.17 3.83
CA PRO A 23 -7.28 -13.44 3.55
C PRO A 23 -5.78 -13.15 3.32
N PRO A 24 -4.88 -14.07 3.69
CA PRO A 24 -3.45 -13.89 3.45
C PRO A 24 -3.26 -13.45 2.00
N SER A 25 -2.49 -12.38 1.82
CA SER A 25 -2.16 -11.82 0.51
C SER A 25 -1.51 -12.91 -0.33
N ASP A 26 -2.32 -13.56 -1.16
CA ASP A 26 -1.83 -14.45 -2.21
C ASP A 26 -1.06 -13.54 -3.18
N PRO A 27 0.23 -13.79 -3.46
CA PRO A 27 1.05 -12.95 -4.35
C PRO A 27 0.48 -12.86 -5.78
N ASP A 28 -0.49 -13.70 -6.14
CA ASP A 28 -1.22 -13.66 -7.42
C ASP A 28 -2.40 -12.64 -7.43
N ASN A 29 -2.71 -11.99 -6.31
CA ASN A 29 -3.86 -11.09 -6.15
C ASN A 29 -3.48 -9.59 -6.13
N VAL A 30 -2.54 -9.20 -7.00
CA VAL A 30 -2.02 -7.83 -7.14
C VAL A 30 -3.07 -6.84 -7.71
N GLY A 31 -4.27 -7.31 -8.09
CA GLY A 31 -5.35 -6.48 -8.65
C GLY A 31 -6.32 -5.84 -7.63
N GLY A 32 -6.08 -6.00 -6.33
CA GLY A 32 -7.04 -5.62 -5.28
C GLY A 32 -6.99 -4.16 -4.81
N THR A 33 -5.88 -3.46 -5.05
CA THR A 33 -5.69 -2.07 -4.61
C THR A 33 -5.77 -1.10 -5.78
N VAL A 34 -6.14 0.14 -5.46
CA VAL A 34 -5.97 1.28 -6.35
C VAL A 34 -4.95 2.19 -5.69
N ASP A 35 -3.80 2.33 -6.35
CA ASP A 35 -2.72 3.20 -5.93
C ASP A 35 -2.67 4.41 -6.88
N SER A 36 -2.68 5.61 -6.28
CA SER A 36 -2.67 6.86 -7.03
C SER A 36 -1.43 7.68 -6.68
N THR A 37 -0.73 8.13 -7.71
CA THR A 37 0.45 8.99 -7.59
C THR A 37 0.30 10.17 -8.55
N VAL A 38 0.63 11.37 -8.09
CA VAL A 38 0.66 12.58 -8.94
C VAL A 38 2.10 12.87 -9.29
N MET A 39 2.38 12.87 -10.58
CA MET A 39 3.71 13.16 -11.14
C MET A 39 3.63 14.39 -12.04
N GLU A 40 4.67 15.21 -12.01
CA GLU A 40 4.93 16.28 -12.95
C GLU A 40 6.17 15.89 -13.78
N LEU A 41 6.06 15.93 -15.11
CA LEU A 41 7.20 15.82 -16.01
C LEU A 41 7.60 17.24 -16.41
N ASP A 42 8.81 17.65 -16.07
CA ASP A 42 9.31 18.99 -16.40
C ASP A 42 10.09 19.05 -17.72
N GLU A 43 10.52 20.26 -18.10
CA GLU A 43 11.25 20.54 -19.35
C GLU A 43 12.60 19.81 -19.44
N ASN A 44 13.14 19.34 -18.31
CA ASN A 44 14.42 18.63 -18.24
C ASN A 44 14.24 17.10 -18.28
N ASN A 45 13.03 16.60 -18.57
CA ASN A 45 12.66 15.19 -18.46
C ASN A 45 12.87 14.64 -17.03
N GLU A 46 12.65 15.46 -16.00
CA GLU A 46 12.59 15.01 -14.61
C GLU A 46 11.14 14.71 -14.24
N LEU A 47 10.92 13.56 -13.61
CA LEU A 47 9.60 13.14 -13.16
C LEU A 47 9.50 13.31 -11.64
N LYS A 48 8.76 14.34 -11.22
CA LYS A 48 8.66 14.79 -9.83
C LYS A 48 7.34 14.39 -9.21
N GLN A 49 7.39 13.65 -8.11
CA GLN A 49 6.21 13.34 -7.32
C GLN A 49 5.70 14.59 -6.58
N LYS A 50 4.49 15.06 -6.90
CA LYS A 50 3.92 16.28 -6.29
C LYS A 50 3.30 16.05 -4.93
N GLN A 51 2.80 14.85 -4.69
CA GLN A 51 2.22 14.47 -3.41
C GLN A 51 2.49 13.01 -3.09
N ARG A 52 2.42 12.67 -1.81
CA ARG A 52 2.52 11.29 -1.33
C ARG A 52 1.50 10.40 -2.06
N SER A 53 1.94 9.23 -2.50
CA SER A 53 1.07 8.22 -3.09
C SER A 53 0.01 7.79 -2.08
N CYS A 54 -1.21 7.62 -2.54
CA CYS A 54 -2.32 7.11 -1.72
C CYS A 54 -2.88 5.84 -2.33
N GLY A 55 -2.87 4.77 -1.53
CA GLY A 55 -3.44 3.48 -1.86
C GLY A 55 -4.73 3.22 -1.10
N ALA A 56 -5.66 2.50 -1.73
CA ALA A 56 -6.86 2.04 -1.05
C ALA A 56 -7.46 0.77 -1.66
N VAL A 57 -8.15 -0.01 -0.81
CA VAL A 57 -8.70 -1.33 -1.15
C VAL A 57 -10.11 -1.18 -1.74
N PHE A 58 -10.17 -0.62 -2.95
CA PHE A 58 -11.38 -0.56 -3.77
C PHE A 58 -11.11 -0.89 -5.25
N GLY A 59 -10.14 -1.78 -5.53
CA GLY A 59 -9.89 -2.31 -6.87
C GLY A 59 -10.77 -3.51 -7.22
N GLY A 60 -10.26 -4.39 -8.09
CA GLY A 60 -10.99 -5.57 -8.58
C GLY A 60 -11.48 -6.52 -7.48
N ILE A 61 -10.78 -6.57 -6.35
CA ILE A 61 -11.15 -7.39 -5.17
C ILE A 61 -12.53 -7.04 -4.60
N ARG A 62 -13.00 -5.79 -4.77
CA ARG A 62 -14.35 -5.40 -4.33
C ARG A 62 -15.43 -5.96 -5.23
N VAL A 63 -15.15 -6.10 -6.53
CA VAL A 63 -16.06 -6.76 -7.47
C VAL A 63 -16.16 -8.25 -7.11
N ASP A 64 -15.03 -8.89 -6.77
CA ASP A 64 -15.01 -10.28 -6.30
C ASP A 64 -15.80 -10.44 -5.00
N GLY A 65 -15.64 -9.50 -4.07
CA GLY A 65 -16.42 -9.45 -2.83
C GLY A 65 -17.92 -9.32 -3.09
N ALA A 66 -18.33 -8.42 -3.99
CA ALA A 66 -19.73 -8.24 -4.37
C ALA A 66 -20.32 -9.50 -5.01
N PHE A 67 -19.55 -10.21 -5.84
CA PHE A 67 -19.95 -11.50 -6.39
C PHE A 67 -20.14 -12.58 -5.31
N VAL A 68 -19.23 -12.66 -4.33
CA VAL A 68 -19.36 -13.58 -3.20
C VAL A 68 -20.59 -13.24 -2.35
N GLU A 69 -20.81 -11.96 -2.04
CA GLU A 69 -22.00 -11.49 -1.32
C GLU A 69 -23.29 -11.83 -2.08
N PHE A 70 -23.29 -11.68 -3.41
CA PHE A 70 -24.40 -12.08 -4.26
C PHE A 70 -24.69 -13.59 -4.13
N LEU A 71 -23.67 -14.46 -4.22
CA LEU A 71 -23.86 -15.90 -4.03
C LEU A 71 -24.40 -16.23 -2.64
N MET A 72 -23.92 -15.56 -1.59
CA MET A 72 -24.43 -15.74 -0.22
C MET A 72 -25.91 -15.35 -0.10
N LYS A 73 -26.35 -14.26 -0.75
CA LYS A 73 -27.75 -13.83 -0.75
C LYS A 73 -28.63 -14.78 -1.57
N LEU A 74 -28.14 -15.21 -2.73
CA LEU A 74 -28.87 -16.09 -3.64
C LEU A 74 -29.07 -17.50 -3.06
N ILE A 75 -27.99 -18.11 -2.58
CA ILE A 75 -27.96 -19.53 -2.17
C ILE A 75 -28.23 -19.68 -0.67
N GLY A 76 -27.71 -18.78 0.15
CA GLY A 76 -27.82 -18.83 1.60
C GLY A 76 -26.45 -18.76 2.27
N PHE A 77 -26.35 -17.91 3.30
CA PHE A 77 -25.09 -17.66 4.01
C PHE A 77 -24.50 -18.92 4.63
N ASP A 78 -25.31 -19.74 5.31
CA ASP A 78 -24.88 -20.96 5.97
C ASP A 78 -24.32 -22.00 4.99
N ILE A 79 -24.87 -22.07 3.78
CA ILE A 79 -24.44 -22.99 2.73
C ILE A 79 -23.13 -22.55 2.12
N MET A 80 -23.04 -21.26 1.77
CA MET A 80 -21.81 -20.69 1.20
C MET A 80 -20.66 -20.69 2.21
N ASP A 81 -20.92 -20.38 3.48
CA ASP A 81 -19.92 -20.44 4.56
C ASP A 81 -19.40 -21.88 4.75
N LYS A 82 -20.31 -22.86 4.80
CA LYS A 82 -19.91 -24.28 4.85
C LYS A 82 -19.08 -24.69 3.64
N PHE A 83 -19.48 -24.29 2.43
CA PHE A 83 -18.72 -24.55 1.20
C PHE A 83 -17.32 -23.93 1.26
N PHE A 84 -17.19 -22.68 1.69
CA PHE A 84 -15.89 -21.99 1.79
C PHE A 84 -14.94 -22.65 2.80
N LEU A 85 -15.48 -23.21 3.87
CA LEU A 85 -14.70 -23.90 4.90
C LEU A 85 -14.28 -25.32 4.48
N THR A 86 -15.11 -26.03 3.71
CA THR A 86 -14.87 -27.45 3.41
C THR A 86 -14.25 -27.72 2.04
N CYS A 87 -14.35 -26.79 1.07
CA CYS A 87 -14.07 -27.05 -0.35
C CYS A 87 -13.13 -26.00 -0.96
N LYS A 88 -11.90 -25.91 -0.45
CA LYS A 88 -10.94 -24.86 -0.84
C LYS A 88 -10.56 -24.91 -2.32
N GLN A 89 -10.38 -26.09 -2.90
CA GLN A 89 -9.96 -26.22 -4.30
C GLN A 89 -11.08 -25.80 -5.26
N GLU A 90 -12.32 -26.18 -4.95
CA GLU A 90 -13.50 -25.80 -5.72
C GLU A 90 -13.79 -24.31 -5.60
N LEU A 91 -13.57 -23.72 -4.41
CA LEU A 91 -13.65 -22.28 -4.21
C LEU A 91 -12.64 -21.55 -5.09
N LEU A 92 -11.38 -21.99 -5.13
CA LEU A 92 -10.36 -21.40 -5.98
C LEU A 92 -10.74 -21.47 -7.46
N ASN A 93 -11.31 -22.60 -7.90
CA ASN A 93 -11.77 -22.76 -9.28
C ASN A 93 -12.94 -21.83 -9.62
N LEU A 94 -13.88 -21.65 -8.69
CA LEU A 94 -14.99 -20.71 -8.83
C LEU A 94 -14.50 -19.26 -8.93
N GLN A 95 -13.55 -18.88 -8.08
CA GLN A 95 -12.92 -17.55 -8.11
C GLN A 95 -12.18 -17.31 -9.43
N LYS A 96 -11.43 -18.30 -9.93
CA LYS A 96 -10.74 -18.21 -11.23
C LYS A 96 -11.69 -18.09 -12.40
N ASP A 97 -12.79 -18.85 -12.41
CA ASP A 97 -13.82 -18.75 -13.45
C ASP A 97 -14.43 -17.34 -13.45
N PHE A 98 -14.79 -16.84 -12.26
CA PHE A 98 -15.30 -15.47 -12.13
C PHE A 98 -14.28 -14.41 -12.57
N GLU A 99 -13.00 -14.55 -12.20
CA GLU A 99 -11.93 -13.62 -12.59
C GLU A 99 -11.84 -13.48 -14.12
N ILE A 100 -11.89 -14.60 -14.85
CA ILE A 100 -11.83 -14.60 -16.32
C ILE A 100 -13.04 -13.85 -16.92
N LYS A 101 -14.23 -14.11 -16.40
CA LYS A 101 -15.46 -13.43 -16.83
C LYS A 101 -15.43 -11.94 -16.48
N LYS A 102 -14.98 -11.59 -15.28
CA LYS A 102 -14.84 -10.21 -14.80
C LYS A 102 -13.90 -9.38 -15.69
N ARG A 103 -12.77 -9.95 -16.12
CA ARG A 103 -11.78 -9.28 -17.00
C ARG A 103 -12.32 -8.97 -18.39
N THR A 104 -13.26 -9.78 -18.88
CA THR A 104 -13.80 -9.68 -20.25
C THR A 104 -15.21 -9.09 -20.29
N PHE A 105 -15.78 -8.77 -19.12
CA PHE A 105 -17.14 -8.28 -19.01
C PHE A 105 -17.29 -6.88 -19.62
N ASN A 106 -18.24 -6.77 -20.54
CA ASN A 106 -18.65 -5.49 -21.13
C ASN A 106 -20.18 -5.46 -21.23
N PRO A 107 -20.86 -4.56 -20.48
CA PRO A 107 -22.31 -4.51 -20.48
C PRO A 107 -22.90 -4.15 -21.85
N ALA A 108 -22.15 -3.47 -22.72
CA ALA A 108 -22.60 -3.11 -24.07
C ALA A 108 -22.84 -4.33 -24.97
N ASN A 109 -22.25 -5.49 -24.64
CA ASN A 109 -22.49 -6.73 -25.39
C ASN A 109 -23.86 -7.33 -25.07
N GLY A 110 -24.53 -6.91 -23.99
CA GLY A 110 -25.81 -7.46 -23.55
C GLY A 110 -25.78 -8.95 -23.22
N GLN A 111 -24.58 -9.52 -23.00
CA GLN A 111 -24.41 -10.96 -22.77
C GLN A 111 -24.37 -11.27 -21.28
N ASN A 112 -25.24 -12.18 -20.87
CA ASN A 112 -25.24 -12.74 -19.52
C ASN A 112 -23.94 -13.50 -19.27
N ILE A 113 -23.44 -13.43 -18.04
CA ILE A 113 -22.32 -14.27 -17.63
C ILE A 113 -22.84 -15.63 -17.19
N VAL A 114 -22.05 -16.66 -17.49
CA VAL A 114 -22.33 -18.02 -17.04
C VAL A 114 -21.21 -18.45 -16.12
N ILE A 115 -21.56 -18.76 -14.88
CA ILE A 115 -20.64 -19.26 -13.86
C ILE A 115 -21.00 -20.69 -13.54
N LYS A 116 -20.02 -21.60 -13.59
CA LYS A 116 -20.25 -22.98 -13.20
C LYS A 116 -20.17 -23.11 -11.69
N LEU A 117 -21.32 -23.32 -11.04
CA LEU A 117 -21.34 -23.61 -9.61
C LEU A 117 -20.68 -24.96 -9.34
N PRO A 118 -19.80 -25.06 -8.32
CA PRO A 118 -19.27 -26.34 -7.90
C PRO A 118 -20.42 -27.29 -7.49
N PRO A 119 -20.43 -28.55 -7.97
CA PRO A 119 -21.51 -29.49 -7.66
C PRO A 119 -21.75 -29.69 -6.15
N MET A 120 -20.70 -29.47 -5.35
CA MET A 120 -20.79 -29.54 -3.89
C MET A 120 -21.73 -28.48 -3.31
N VAL A 121 -21.86 -27.29 -3.90
CA VAL A 121 -22.78 -26.24 -3.44
C VAL A 121 -24.22 -26.75 -3.49
N ARG A 122 -24.61 -27.34 -4.62
CA ARG A 122 -25.92 -28.00 -4.77
C ARG A 122 -26.09 -29.11 -3.75
N LYS A 123 -25.10 -30.00 -3.61
CA LYS A 123 -25.17 -31.13 -2.68
C LYS A 123 -25.36 -30.67 -1.24
N ILE A 124 -24.62 -29.65 -0.79
CA ILE A 124 -24.75 -29.09 0.55
C ILE A 124 -26.14 -28.48 0.73
N TYR A 125 -26.62 -27.69 -0.23
CA TYR A 125 -27.94 -27.08 -0.19
C TYR A 125 -29.06 -28.12 -0.08
N GLU A 126 -29.09 -29.09 -0.99
CA GLU A 126 -30.17 -30.08 -1.11
C GLU A 126 -30.21 -31.04 0.09
N VAL A 127 -29.05 -31.38 0.66
CA VAL A 127 -28.98 -32.18 1.90
C VAL A 127 -29.50 -31.39 3.10
N ASN A 128 -29.12 -30.12 3.23
CA ASN A 128 -29.49 -29.30 4.38
C ASN A 128 -30.97 -28.89 4.36
N TYR A 129 -31.50 -28.51 3.19
CA TYR A 129 -32.85 -27.94 3.06
C TYR A 129 -33.90 -28.88 2.48
N LYS A 130 -33.51 -30.06 1.99
CA LYS A 130 -34.41 -31.03 1.34
C LYS A 130 -35.23 -30.41 0.19
N GLN A 131 -34.66 -29.43 -0.48
CA GLN A 131 -35.26 -28.68 -1.59
C GLN A 131 -34.22 -28.54 -2.71
N GLN A 132 -34.66 -28.63 -3.96
CA GLN A 132 -33.79 -28.39 -5.12
C GLN A 132 -33.25 -26.96 -5.11
N LEU A 133 -31.93 -26.81 -5.34
CA LEU A 133 -31.29 -25.49 -5.39
C LEU A 133 -31.90 -24.59 -6.49
N GLN A 134 -32.36 -25.18 -7.59
CA GLN A 134 -33.00 -24.45 -8.68
C GLN A 134 -34.25 -23.70 -8.21
N LEU A 135 -35.12 -24.33 -7.42
CA LEU A 135 -36.31 -23.69 -6.87
C LEU A 135 -35.95 -22.52 -5.94
N LYS A 136 -34.82 -22.60 -5.23
CA LYS A 136 -34.34 -21.50 -4.39
C LYS A 136 -33.92 -20.29 -5.23
N VAL A 137 -33.20 -20.53 -6.33
CA VAL A 137 -32.78 -19.48 -7.27
C VAL A 137 -34.00 -18.82 -7.91
N GLU A 138 -34.94 -19.62 -8.43
CA GLU A 138 -36.16 -19.15 -9.10
C GLU A 138 -37.07 -18.34 -8.16
N ASN A 139 -37.17 -18.72 -6.87
CA ASN A 139 -37.97 -17.99 -5.87
C ASN A 139 -37.19 -16.89 -5.14
N SER A 140 -35.95 -16.61 -5.53
CA SER A 140 -35.14 -15.53 -4.92
C SER A 140 -35.57 -14.16 -5.44
N GLU A 141 -35.09 -13.09 -4.80
CA GLU A 141 -35.23 -11.72 -5.32
C GLU A 141 -34.59 -11.52 -6.71
N TYR A 142 -33.74 -12.46 -7.14
CA TYR A 142 -33.07 -12.44 -8.44
C TYR A 142 -33.71 -13.39 -9.48
N GLY A 143 -34.84 -14.04 -9.18
CA GLY A 143 -35.39 -15.12 -10.02
C GLY A 143 -35.70 -14.74 -11.46
N GLU A 144 -35.97 -13.46 -11.73
CA GLU A 144 -36.18 -12.94 -13.10
C GLU A 144 -34.87 -12.74 -13.87
N LEU A 145 -33.78 -12.47 -13.15
CA LEU A 145 -32.46 -12.09 -13.67
C LEU A 145 -31.41 -13.21 -13.52
N VAL A 146 -31.74 -14.31 -12.85
CA VAL A 146 -30.80 -15.41 -12.59
C VAL A 146 -31.47 -16.73 -12.84
N LYS A 147 -30.81 -17.58 -13.65
CA LYS A 147 -31.30 -18.93 -13.96
C LYS A 147 -30.23 -19.96 -13.70
N LEU A 148 -30.61 -21.06 -13.08
CA LEU A 148 -29.74 -22.21 -12.85
C LEU A 148 -30.14 -23.35 -13.81
N VAL A 149 -29.25 -23.68 -14.76
CA VAL A 149 -29.46 -24.76 -15.74
C VAL A 149 -28.39 -25.82 -15.56
N GLY A 150 -28.76 -26.98 -15.02
CA GLY A 150 -27.76 -27.87 -14.43
C GLY A 150 -26.96 -27.10 -13.38
N ASP A 151 -25.64 -27.21 -13.38
CA ASP A 151 -24.77 -26.44 -12.48
C ASP A 151 -24.31 -25.08 -13.04
N ASN A 152 -24.83 -24.67 -14.20
CA ASN A 152 -24.50 -23.38 -14.79
C ASN A 152 -25.45 -22.30 -14.29
N LEU A 153 -24.90 -21.31 -13.59
CA LEU A 153 -25.60 -20.13 -13.11
C LEU A 153 -25.48 -19.02 -14.16
N HIS A 154 -26.57 -18.76 -14.87
CA HIS A 154 -26.71 -17.66 -15.80
C HIS A 154 -27.12 -16.41 -15.03
N ILE A 155 -26.26 -15.39 -15.02
CA ILE A 155 -26.46 -14.15 -14.28
C ILE A 155 -26.64 -13.03 -15.30
N ASP A 156 -27.75 -12.31 -15.19
CA ASP A 156 -28.06 -11.19 -16.06
C ASP A 156 -27.01 -10.06 -15.97
N VAL A 157 -26.82 -9.37 -17.09
CA VAL A 157 -25.87 -8.25 -17.22
C VAL A 157 -26.11 -7.19 -16.14
N GLU A 158 -27.36 -6.91 -15.78
CA GLU A 158 -27.71 -5.88 -14.80
C GLU A 158 -27.15 -6.18 -13.40
N ILE A 159 -27.20 -7.46 -12.99
CA ILE A 159 -26.65 -7.88 -11.70
C ILE A 159 -25.14 -7.73 -11.70
N VAL A 160 -24.48 -8.17 -12.77
CA VAL A 160 -23.01 -8.10 -12.86
C VAL A 160 -22.55 -6.64 -12.88
N GLU A 161 -23.23 -5.77 -13.62
CA GLU A 161 -22.93 -4.33 -13.64
C GLU A 161 -23.07 -3.70 -12.25
N SER A 162 -24.06 -4.13 -11.45
CA SER A 162 -24.23 -3.66 -10.07
C SER A 162 -23.03 -3.92 -9.16
N PHE A 163 -22.25 -4.98 -9.43
CA PHE A 163 -21.02 -5.28 -8.69
C PHE A 163 -19.95 -4.20 -8.88
N TYR A 164 -19.96 -3.52 -10.02
CA TYR A 164 -19.00 -2.46 -10.36
C TYR A 164 -19.46 -1.08 -9.92
N THR A 165 -20.76 -0.83 -9.75
CA THR A 165 -21.29 0.52 -9.44
C THR A 165 -20.62 1.12 -8.20
N ILE A 166 -20.60 0.38 -7.09
CA ILE A 166 -19.98 0.83 -5.83
C ILE A 166 -18.48 1.07 -6.02
N VAL A 167 -17.82 0.20 -6.78
CA VAL A 167 -16.37 0.26 -7.04
C VAL A 167 -16.02 1.50 -7.88
N ALA A 168 -16.79 1.75 -8.94
CA ALA A 168 -16.63 2.91 -9.80
C ALA A 168 -16.89 4.23 -9.05
N GLU A 169 -17.89 4.28 -8.16
CA GLU A 169 -18.15 5.42 -7.29
C GLU A 169 -17.00 5.67 -6.31
N GLN A 170 -16.43 4.62 -5.72
CA GLN A 170 -15.29 4.73 -4.81
C GLN A 170 -14.04 5.23 -5.53
N ILE A 171 -13.72 4.70 -6.72
CA ILE A 171 -12.60 5.14 -7.55
C ILE A 171 -12.77 6.61 -7.94
N THR A 172 -13.93 6.98 -8.49
CA THR A 172 -14.18 8.37 -8.90
C THR A 172 -14.16 9.34 -7.73
N SER A 173 -14.71 8.96 -6.57
CA SER A 173 -14.64 9.76 -5.35
C SER A 173 -13.21 9.92 -4.83
N HIS A 174 -12.38 8.89 -4.95
CA HIS A 174 -10.96 8.97 -4.61
C HIS A 174 -10.21 9.93 -5.54
N LEU A 175 -10.44 9.83 -6.85
CA LEU A 175 -9.85 10.71 -7.85
C LEU A 175 -10.27 12.18 -7.62
N VAL A 176 -11.52 12.45 -7.20
CA VAL A 176 -11.94 13.82 -6.83
C VAL A 176 -11.06 14.39 -5.71
N LYS A 177 -10.76 13.60 -4.67
CA LYS A 177 -9.91 14.04 -3.56
C LYS A 177 -8.48 14.37 -4.01
N ILE A 178 -7.98 13.64 -5.01
CA ILE A 178 -6.63 13.85 -5.55
C ILE A 178 -6.60 15.04 -6.51
N LEU A 179 -7.48 15.07 -7.50
CA LEU A 179 -7.46 16.05 -8.59
C LEU A 179 -7.84 17.46 -8.13
N TYR A 180 -8.69 17.55 -7.11
CA TYR A 180 -9.15 18.83 -6.57
C TYR A 180 -8.54 19.15 -5.20
N ALA A 181 -7.48 18.44 -4.80
CA ALA A 181 -6.64 18.93 -3.71
C ALA A 181 -6.00 20.28 -4.11
N GLY A 182 -5.75 21.16 -3.15
CA GLY A 182 -5.25 22.52 -3.42
C GLY A 182 -3.94 22.56 -4.24
N THR A 183 -3.14 21.50 -4.16
CA THR A 183 -1.81 21.37 -4.76
C THR A 183 -1.79 20.73 -6.15
N THR A 184 -2.95 20.35 -6.71
CA THR A 184 -3.04 19.47 -7.90
C THR A 184 -4.07 19.92 -8.93
N LYS A 185 -4.54 21.17 -8.84
CA LYS A 185 -5.63 21.70 -9.68
C LYS A 185 -5.34 21.73 -11.19
N ASP A 186 -4.07 21.63 -11.57
CA ASP A 186 -3.63 21.73 -12.97
C ASP A 186 -3.42 20.38 -13.67
N ILE A 187 -3.86 19.26 -13.06
CA ILE A 187 -3.75 17.94 -13.68
C ILE A 187 -4.66 17.85 -14.91
N LYS A 188 -4.04 17.64 -16.08
CA LYS A 188 -4.74 17.51 -17.38
C LYS A 188 -4.90 16.06 -17.85
N THR A 189 -4.11 15.16 -17.29
CA THR A 189 -3.96 13.79 -17.79
C THR A 189 -4.04 12.79 -16.65
N LEU A 190 -4.82 11.72 -16.85
CA LEU A 190 -4.88 10.58 -15.97
C LEU A 190 -4.38 9.35 -16.72
N VAL A 191 -3.35 8.68 -16.20
CA VAL A 191 -2.85 7.42 -16.76
C VAL A 191 -3.44 6.27 -15.96
N LEU A 192 -4.18 5.38 -16.62
CA LEU A 192 -4.74 4.18 -15.99
C LEU A 192 -3.82 2.98 -16.24
N ALA A 193 -3.27 2.42 -15.16
CA ALA A 193 -2.37 1.27 -15.19
C ALA A 193 -2.92 0.14 -14.29
N GLY A 194 -2.43 -1.08 -14.51
CA GLY A 194 -2.84 -2.29 -13.81
C GLY A 194 -3.98 -3.05 -14.52
N GLY A 195 -4.17 -4.32 -14.16
CA GLY A 195 -5.13 -5.19 -14.84
C GLY A 195 -6.59 -4.69 -14.76
N PHE A 196 -6.97 -4.06 -13.65
CA PHE A 196 -8.32 -3.53 -13.47
C PHE A 196 -8.61 -2.28 -14.31
N ALA A 197 -7.58 -1.60 -14.83
CA ALA A 197 -7.74 -0.49 -15.78
C ALA A 197 -8.44 -0.93 -17.08
N ASN A 198 -8.38 -2.22 -17.44
CA ASN A 198 -9.07 -2.78 -18.60
C ASN A 198 -10.61 -2.82 -18.46
N SER A 199 -11.15 -2.59 -17.26
CA SER A 199 -12.61 -2.58 -17.07
C SER A 199 -13.25 -1.40 -17.81
N VAL A 200 -14.04 -1.69 -18.84
CA VAL A 200 -14.79 -0.69 -19.62
C VAL A 200 -15.73 0.13 -18.73
N ILE A 201 -16.32 -0.49 -17.71
CA ILE A 201 -17.21 0.18 -16.76
C ILE A 201 -16.45 1.24 -15.96
N VAL A 202 -15.29 0.89 -15.41
CA VAL A 202 -14.43 1.81 -14.66
C VAL A 202 -13.94 2.94 -15.57
N GLN A 203 -13.49 2.62 -16.77
CA GLN A 203 -13.06 3.63 -17.74
C GLN A 203 -14.17 4.61 -18.08
N ASN A 204 -15.39 4.11 -18.35
CA ASN A 204 -16.54 4.95 -18.68
C ASN A 204 -16.95 5.81 -17.49
N ALA A 205 -16.95 5.28 -16.27
CA ALA A 205 -17.24 6.03 -15.06
C ALA A 205 -16.24 7.18 -14.84
N ILE A 206 -14.93 6.91 -15.03
CA ILE A 206 -13.88 7.93 -14.94
C ILE A 206 -14.06 9.00 -16.02
N ARG A 207 -14.17 8.62 -17.29
CA ARG A 207 -14.35 9.57 -18.41
C ARG A 207 -15.60 10.42 -18.26
N LYS A 208 -16.71 9.82 -17.80
CA LYS A 208 -17.96 10.54 -17.54
C LYS A 208 -17.82 11.53 -16.38
N LYS A 209 -17.07 11.17 -15.33
CA LYS A 209 -16.88 12.02 -14.15
C LYS A 209 -15.93 13.17 -14.42
N PHE A 210 -14.91 12.96 -15.26
CA PHE A 210 -13.85 13.91 -15.55
C PHE A 210 -13.74 14.18 -17.06
N PRO A 211 -14.73 14.85 -17.68
CA PRO A 211 -14.75 15.07 -19.13
C PRO A 211 -13.60 15.94 -19.63
N ASP A 212 -13.07 16.82 -18.77
CA ASP A 212 -11.98 17.74 -19.11
C ASP A 212 -10.58 17.13 -18.93
N ILE A 213 -10.48 15.90 -18.42
CA ILE A 213 -9.22 15.20 -18.19
C ILE A 213 -8.98 14.18 -19.29
N THR A 214 -7.80 14.23 -19.89
CA THR A 214 -7.37 13.24 -20.88
C THR A 214 -7.04 11.93 -20.18
N VAL A 215 -7.82 10.89 -20.42
CA VAL A 215 -7.56 9.54 -19.88
C VAL A 215 -6.69 8.76 -20.85
N LEU A 216 -5.43 8.54 -20.48
CA LEU A 216 -4.48 7.71 -21.20
C LEU A 216 -4.39 6.32 -20.58
N MET A 217 -4.11 5.34 -21.42
CA MET A 217 -3.94 3.96 -21.01
C MET A 217 -2.80 3.36 -21.82
N PRO A 218 -1.80 2.73 -21.19
CA PRO A 218 -0.74 2.00 -21.89
C PRO A 218 -1.34 0.90 -22.77
N THR A 219 -0.60 0.45 -23.78
CA THR A 219 -1.01 -0.67 -24.66
C THR A 219 -1.35 -1.92 -23.85
N ASP A 220 -0.51 -2.24 -22.85
CA ASP A 220 -0.69 -3.36 -21.93
C ASP A 220 -0.77 -2.84 -20.48
N PRO A 221 -1.94 -2.38 -20.00
CA PRO A 221 -2.06 -1.77 -18.67
C PRO A 221 -1.60 -2.71 -17.55
N GLU A 222 -1.86 -4.01 -17.69
CA GLU A 222 -1.46 -5.05 -16.73
C GLU A 222 0.05 -5.28 -16.65
N LEU A 223 0.79 -4.97 -17.72
CA LEU A 223 2.25 -5.11 -17.77
C LEU A 223 2.98 -3.78 -17.57
N SER A 224 2.27 -2.66 -17.63
CA SER A 224 2.85 -1.31 -17.67
C SER A 224 3.83 -1.00 -16.53
N VAL A 225 3.54 -1.45 -15.30
CA VAL A 225 4.43 -1.25 -14.15
C VAL A 225 5.73 -2.02 -14.32
N MET A 226 5.66 -3.29 -14.73
CA MET A 226 6.83 -4.12 -15.00
C MET A 226 7.65 -3.56 -16.17
N GLN A 227 6.99 -3.23 -17.28
CA GLN A 227 7.63 -2.63 -18.46
C GLN A 227 8.35 -1.33 -18.08
N GLY A 228 7.69 -0.45 -17.31
CA GLY A 228 8.29 0.77 -16.79
C GLY A 228 9.51 0.51 -15.91
N GLY A 229 9.46 -0.48 -15.01
CA GLY A 229 10.59 -0.88 -14.18
C GLY A 229 11.78 -1.40 -14.99
N VAL A 230 11.54 -2.21 -16.02
CA VAL A 230 12.60 -2.71 -16.93
C VAL A 230 13.23 -1.56 -17.72
N LEU A 231 12.41 -0.68 -18.30
CA LEU A 231 12.89 0.48 -19.05
C LEU A 231 13.71 1.41 -18.16
N TYR A 232 13.23 1.70 -16.94
CA TYR A 232 13.96 2.53 -16.00
C TYR A 232 15.29 1.90 -15.57
N GLY A 233 15.33 0.58 -15.33
CA GLY A 233 16.58 -0.11 -15.04
C GLY A 233 17.59 -0.09 -16.21
N TYR A 234 17.11 -0.01 -17.45
CA TYR A 234 17.94 0.05 -18.65
C TYR A 234 18.47 1.46 -18.95
N GLU A 235 17.62 2.49 -18.92
CA GLU A 235 18.00 3.85 -19.33
C GLU A 235 18.24 4.81 -18.16
N SER A 236 17.85 4.45 -16.93
CA SER A 236 17.89 5.32 -15.73
C SER A 236 17.26 6.71 -15.96
N SER A 237 16.27 6.77 -16.85
CA SER A 237 15.55 7.95 -17.29
C SER A 237 14.03 7.65 -17.28
N PRO A 238 13.16 8.61 -16.93
CA PRO A 238 13.46 9.98 -16.49
C PRO A 238 14.12 10.01 -15.11
N ILE A 239 14.76 11.13 -14.73
CA ILE A 239 15.27 11.29 -13.37
C ILE A 239 14.07 11.37 -12.42
N LEU A 240 14.04 10.52 -11.40
CA LEU A 240 12.89 10.39 -10.51
C LEU A 240 13.12 11.16 -9.20
N TYR A 241 12.18 12.02 -8.85
CA TYR A 241 12.14 12.70 -7.56
C TYR A 241 10.91 12.25 -6.77
N MET A 242 11.10 12.05 -5.47
CA MET A 242 10.02 11.72 -4.53
C MET A 242 9.90 12.77 -3.43
N LYS A 243 8.75 12.79 -2.78
CA LYS A 243 8.56 13.52 -1.51
C LYS A 243 8.80 12.57 -0.35
N ALA A 244 9.78 12.88 0.49
CA ALA A 244 10.13 12.05 1.64
C ALA A 244 8.90 11.85 2.56
N LYS A 245 8.61 10.59 2.93
CA LYS A 245 7.43 10.24 3.74
C LYS A 245 7.61 10.59 5.22
N TYR A 246 8.86 10.61 5.67
CA TYR A 246 9.28 10.83 7.04
C TYR A 246 10.52 11.73 7.05
N SER A 247 10.88 12.25 8.22
CA SER A 247 12.22 12.78 8.42
C SER A 247 13.16 11.64 8.80
N TYR A 248 14.36 11.58 8.22
CA TYR A 248 15.33 10.52 8.52
C TYR A 248 16.56 11.12 9.17
N GLY A 249 17.10 10.38 10.14
CA GLY A 249 18.21 10.85 10.92
C GLY A 249 18.84 9.79 11.78
N ILE A 250 19.72 10.24 12.66
CA ILE A 250 20.45 9.38 13.59
C ILE A 250 20.27 9.88 15.01
N ALA A 251 20.50 9.00 15.99
CA ALA A 251 20.75 9.43 17.35
C ALA A 251 22.21 9.90 17.49
N ILE A 252 22.42 11.09 18.04
CA ILE A 252 23.73 11.66 18.33
C ILE A 252 23.78 12.18 19.76
N ALA A 253 25.01 12.27 20.29
CA ALA A 253 25.31 13.08 21.45
C ALA A 253 26.04 14.36 21.05
N MET A 254 25.53 15.52 21.48
CA MET A 254 26.14 16.85 21.24
C MET A 254 26.43 17.56 22.56
N PRO A 255 27.28 18.61 22.59
CA PRO A 255 27.49 19.44 23.77
C PRO A 255 26.17 19.87 24.42
N TYR A 256 26.08 19.73 25.75
CA TYR A 256 24.87 20.03 26.50
C TYR A 256 24.58 21.54 26.49
N ASN A 257 23.38 21.93 26.07
CA ASN A 257 22.88 23.31 26.12
C ASN A 257 21.74 23.39 27.16
N VAL A 258 21.94 24.16 28.23
CA VAL A 258 20.97 24.29 29.32
C VAL A 258 19.63 24.94 28.91
N HIS A 259 19.62 25.69 27.79
CA HIS A 259 18.42 26.37 27.31
C HIS A 259 17.58 25.51 26.37
N GLU A 260 18.14 24.41 25.86
CA GLU A 260 17.51 23.58 24.83
C GLU A 260 17.36 22.12 25.27
N HIS A 261 18.27 21.61 26.09
CA HIS A 261 18.38 20.19 26.39
C HIS A 261 17.84 19.82 27.78
N ASN A 262 17.07 18.73 27.85
CA ASN A 262 16.64 18.12 29.10
C ASN A 262 17.85 17.59 29.90
N ASP A 263 17.94 18.00 31.17
CA ASP A 263 18.96 17.57 32.13
C ASP A 263 18.98 16.04 32.32
N ASP A 264 17.83 15.36 32.22
CA ASP A 264 17.76 13.89 32.39
C ASP A 264 18.53 13.12 31.31
N LYS A 265 18.82 13.76 30.17
CA LYS A 265 19.59 13.19 29.05
C LYS A 265 21.06 13.64 29.05
N LYS A 266 21.49 14.37 30.09
CA LYS A 266 22.85 14.88 30.22
C LYS A 266 23.80 13.80 30.75
N PHE A 267 24.99 13.72 30.17
CA PHE A 267 26.07 12.87 30.65
C PHE A 267 27.43 13.53 30.41
N SER A 268 28.50 12.99 30.98
CA SER A 268 29.87 13.47 30.74
C SER A 268 30.69 12.40 30.02
N ALA A 269 31.42 12.80 28.99
CA ALA A 269 32.40 11.96 28.29
C ALA A 269 33.69 12.75 28.10
N ASP A 270 34.83 12.17 28.48
CA ASP A 270 36.16 12.81 28.43
C ASP A 270 36.19 14.23 29.06
N GLY A 271 35.39 14.45 30.11
CA GLY A 271 35.28 15.73 30.82
C GLY A 271 34.35 16.75 30.16
N VAL A 272 33.72 16.43 29.04
CA VAL A 272 32.79 17.31 28.32
C VAL A 272 31.33 16.92 28.63
N PRO A 273 30.49 17.87 29.07
CA PRO A 273 29.06 17.63 29.25
C PRO A 273 28.35 17.53 27.89
N LEU A 274 27.68 16.41 27.65
CA LEU A 274 26.93 16.09 26.43
C LEU A 274 25.46 15.79 26.75
N CYS A 275 24.59 15.95 25.76
CA CYS A 275 23.21 15.48 25.78
C CYS A 275 23.05 14.30 24.83
N ALA A 276 22.47 13.19 25.31
CA ALA A 276 22.19 11.99 24.53
C ALA A 276 20.84 12.08 23.78
N ASP A 277 20.64 11.13 22.86
CA ASP A 277 19.38 10.89 22.14
C ASP A 277 18.87 12.07 21.32
N LEU A 278 19.73 13.01 20.91
CA LEU A 278 19.33 14.08 20.01
C LEU A 278 19.10 13.51 18.61
N PHE A 279 18.01 13.93 17.97
CA PHE A 279 17.72 13.56 16.59
C PHE A 279 18.50 14.47 15.64
N HIS A 280 19.51 13.93 14.96
CA HIS A 280 20.21 14.67 13.91
C HIS A 280 19.69 14.26 12.54
N ARG A 281 18.97 15.20 11.93
CA ARG A 281 18.25 15.05 10.68
C ARG A 281 19.17 15.14 9.46
N TYR A 282 18.91 14.29 8.48
CA TYR A 282 19.52 14.31 7.15
C TYR A 282 18.50 14.65 6.06
N ILE A 283 17.27 14.18 6.23
CA ILE A 283 16.16 14.38 5.28
C ILE A 283 14.94 14.83 6.08
N GLU A 284 14.22 15.85 5.61
CA GLU A 284 12.93 16.30 6.17
C GLU A 284 11.75 15.57 5.56
N VAL A 285 10.71 15.32 6.35
CA VAL A 285 9.40 14.96 5.81
C VAL A 285 8.91 16.01 4.80
N GLY A 286 8.47 15.56 3.62
CA GLY A 286 8.03 16.42 2.53
C GLY A 286 9.15 17.08 1.73
N GLU A 287 10.42 16.84 2.05
CA GLU A 287 11.56 17.25 1.23
C GLU A 287 11.49 16.56 -0.14
N GLU A 288 11.83 17.31 -1.20
CA GLU A 288 11.98 16.75 -2.54
C GLU A 288 13.36 16.10 -2.65
N ILE A 289 13.40 14.80 -2.87
CA ILE A 289 14.62 14.00 -2.90
C ILE A 289 14.73 13.31 -4.25
N ARG A 290 15.89 13.44 -4.89
CA ARG A 290 16.23 12.63 -6.05
C ARG A 290 16.47 11.19 -5.60
N ILE A 291 15.73 10.26 -6.19
CA ILE A 291 15.77 8.85 -5.79
C ILE A 291 17.18 8.28 -6.00
N GLY A 292 17.72 7.65 -4.96
CA GLY A 292 19.05 7.06 -4.93
C GLY A 292 20.21 8.04 -4.74
N GLU A 293 19.96 9.37 -4.73
CA GLU A 293 21.00 10.35 -4.46
C GLU A 293 21.27 10.48 -2.97
N PHE A 294 22.55 10.51 -2.60
CA PHE A 294 22.98 10.64 -1.22
C PHE A 294 22.96 12.09 -0.75
N VAL A 295 22.16 12.37 0.26
CA VAL A 295 22.26 13.58 1.06
C VAL A 295 23.26 13.40 2.21
N ARG A 296 23.88 14.50 2.63
CA ARG A 296 24.83 14.54 3.76
C ARG A 296 24.46 15.69 4.70
N SER A 297 24.62 15.47 6.00
CA SER A 297 24.45 16.51 7.02
C SER A 297 25.69 16.58 7.89
N GLY A 298 26.47 17.65 7.71
CA GLY A 298 27.63 17.98 8.54
C GLY A 298 28.71 16.88 8.63
N ALA A 299 29.68 17.11 9.51
CA ALA A 299 30.67 16.12 9.91
C ALA A 299 30.46 15.78 11.39
N ILE A 300 30.56 14.50 11.75
CA ILE A 300 30.41 14.04 13.13
C ILE A 300 31.78 13.61 13.67
N PHE A 301 31.95 13.76 14.98
CA PHE A 301 33.16 13.37 15.68
C PHE A 301 32.83 12.36 16.77
N ILE A 302 33.77 11.45 17.05
CA ILE A 302 33.66 10.52 18.17
C ILE A 302 33.85 11.28 19.49
N ASN A 303 33.12 10.87 20.52
CA ASN A 303 33.15 11.54 21.83
C ASN A 303 34.06 10.85 22.86
N ARG A 304 34.72 9.75 22.47
CA ARG A 304 35.61 8.95 23.32
C ARG A 304 36.84 8.55 22.54
N LYS A 305 38.03 8.87 23.06
CA LYS A 305 39.31 8.63 22.36
C LYS A 305 39.66 7.16 22.19
N ASP A 306 39.20 6.29 23.09
CA ASP A 306 39.50 4.85 23.13
C ASP A 306 38.46 3.98 22.39
N GLN A 307 37.48 4.62 21.71
CA GLN A 307 36.39 3.93 21.05
C GLN A 307 36.87 3.07 19.88
N ARG A 308 36.65 1.74 19.96
CA ARG A 308 37.02 0.79 18.89
C ARG A 308 35.97 0.60 17.81
N TYR A 309 34.72 0.93 18.10
CA TYR A 309 33.60 0.80 17.17
C TYR A 309 32.65 1.97 17.34
N LEU A 310 32.17 2.53 16.25
CA LEU A 310 31.05 3.46 16.23
C LEU A 310 29.79 2.70 15.85
N SER A 311 28.76 2.81 16.69
CA SER A 311 27.41 2.37 16.38
C SER A 311 26.58 3.61 16.08
N VAL A 312 25.94 3.64 14.92
CA VAL A 312 25.08 4.73 14.46
C VAL A 312 23.64 4.22 14.44
N PRO A 313 22.82 4.55 15.46
CA PRO A 313 21.40 4.25 15.46
C PRO A 313 20.67 5.09 14.41
N ILE A 314 19.87 4.45 13.56
CA ILE A 314 19.12 5.08 12.48
C ILE A 314 17.65 5.17 12.89
N TYR A 315 17.04 6.32 12.66
CA TYR A 315 15.65 6.61 12.99
C TYR A 315 14.93 7.26 11.82
N LEU A 316 13.62 7.06 11.78
CA LEU A 316 12.71 7.95 11.07
C LEU A 316 11.80 8.68 12.06
N SER A 317 11.18 9.78 11.62
CA SER A 317 10.20 10.52 12.39
C SER A 317 9.03 11.00 11.54
N THR A 318 7.84 10.99 12.11
CA THR A 318 6.61 11.48 11.47
C THR A 318 6.49 13.01 11.43
N VAL A 319 7.41 13.74 12.07
CA VAL A 319 7.44 15.21 12.09
C VAL A 319 8.74 15.75 11.49
N ALA A 320 8.73 17.02 11.06
CA ALA A 320 9.85 17.66 10.37
C ALA A 320 11.11 17.85 11.22
N SER A 321 10.95 18.17 12.50
CA SER A 321 12.06 18.50 13.40
C SER A 321 11.79 17.98 14.80
N PRO A 322 11.87 16.65 15.03
CA PRO A 322 11.91 16.11 16.38
C PRO A 322 13.20 16.57 17.07
N LEU A 323 13.14 16.81 18.38
CA LEU A 323 14.35 17.16 19.14
C LEU A 323 15.05 15.88 19.61
N TYR A 324 14.29 14.89 20.09
CA TYR A 324 14.84 13.65 20.62
C TYR A 324 14.41 12.43 19.83
N THR A 325 15.28 11.44 19.74
CA THR A 325 14.95 10.11 19.20
C THR A 325 14.02 9.32 20.13
N SER A 326 13.85 9.75 21.38
CA SER A 326 12.87 9.19 22.32
C SER A 326 11.48 9.81 22.21
N ASP A 327 11.29 10.81 21.35
CA ASP A 327 9.97 11.38 21.10
C ASP A 327 9.07 10.30 20.46
N ASN A 328 7.78 10.29 20.81
CA ASN A 328 6.83 9.28 20.31
C ASN A 328 6.60 9.33 18.79
N THR A 329 7.08 10.38 18.13
CA THR A 329 7.08 10.53 16.67
C THR A 329 8.22 9.79 15.99
N CYS A 330 9.24 9.37 16.75
CA CYS A 330 10.47 8.75 16.26
C CYS A 330 10.39 7.23 16.36
N HIS A 331 10.83 6.55 15.30
CA HIS A 331 10.86 5.09 15.21
C HIS A 331 12.27 4.62 14.88
N TYR A 332 12.78 3.67 15.68
CA TYR A 332 14.09 3.08 15.46
C TYR A 332 14.02 2.09 14.29
N LEU A 333 14.89 2.28 13.29
CA LEU A 333 14.97 1.42 12.11
C LEU A 333 16.04 0.34 12.24
N GLY A 334 17.10 0.63 12.99
CA GLY A 334 18.25 -0.25 13.09
C GLY A 334 19.52 0.53 13.41
N ARG A 335 20.67 -0.12 13.24
CA ARG A 335 21.97 0.52 13.49
C ARG A 335 23.02 0.04 12.50
N ILE A 336 23.86 0.97 12.05
CA ILE A 336 25.10 0.64 11.35
C ILE A 336 26.25 0.61 12.34
N ARG A 337 27.16 -0.35 12.20
CA ARG A 337 28.39 -0.42 13.00
C ARG A 337 29.62 -0.35 12.12
N ILE A 338 30.54 0.56 12.44
CA ILE A 338 31.87 0.66 11.81
C ILE A 338 32.97 0.45 12.85
N THR A 339 33.99 -0.34 12.50
CA THR A 339 35.19 -0.49 13.34
C THR A 339 36.13 0.68 13.08
N LEU A 340 36.58 1.32 14.15
CA LEU A 340 37.52 2.43 14.11
C LEU A 340 38.95 1.90 14.24
N VAL A 341 39.88 2.46 13.47
CA VAL A 341 41.30 2.08 13.55
C VAL A 341 41.96 2.71 14.79
N SER A 342 42.89 1.99 15.40
CA SER A 342 43.56 2.40 16.65
C SER A 342 44.51 3.59 16.49
N ASN A 343 44.97 3.90 15.28
CA ASN A 343 45.88 5.01 14.96
C ASN A 343 45.16 6.21 14.31
N ARG A 344 43.85 6.35 14.55
CA ARG A 344 43.01 7.44 14.01
C ARG A 344 43.51 8.80 14.51
N LYS A 345 43.52 9.81 13.63
CA LYS A 345 43.81 11.19 14.04
C LYS A 345 42.66 11.71 14.90
N GLU A 346 42.98 12.47 15.95
CA GLU A 346 42.00 12.94 16.96
C GLU A 346 40.83 13.73 16.35
N ASN A 347 41.08 14.47 15.26
CA ASN A 347 40.08 15.26 14.53
C ASN A 347 39.56 14.59 13.26
N SER A 348 39.77 13.29 13.07
CA SER A 348 39.20 12.58 11.93
C SER A 348 37.67 12.65 12.00
N GLN A 349 37.04 12.92 10.86
CA GLN A 349 35.59 13.05 10.75
C GLN A 349 34.95 11.68 10.48
N ILE A 350 33.69 11.55 10.90
CA ILE A 350 32.78 10.51 10.45
C ILE A 350 31.79 11.19 9.51
N THR A 351 31.77 10.75 8.27
CA THR A 351 30.80 11.19 7.28
C THR A 351 29.67 10.17 7.24
N ILE A 352 28.44 10.65 7.30
CA ILE A 352 27.25 9.82 7.11
C ILE A 352 26.49 10.38 5.93
N LYS A 353 25.97 9.48 5.09
CA LYS A 353 25.14 9.84 3.95
C LYS A 353 23.89 8.98 3.96
N MET A 354 22.77 9.57 3.53
CA MET A 354 21.49 8.88 3.41
C MET A 354 20.94 9.07 2.00
N ALA A 355 20.42 8.01 1.39
CA ALA A 355 19.71 8.07 0.12
C ALA A 355 18.38 7.32 0.26
N LEU A 356 17.32 7.88 -0.31
CA LEU A 356 16.01 7.21 -0.36
C LEU A 356 15.81 6.53 -1.70
N THR A 357 15.32 5.30 -1.65
CA THR A 357 14.69 4.63 -2.79
C THR A 357 13.17 4.64 -2.62
N TYR A 358 12.43 3.89 -3.43
CA TYR A 358 10.97 3.78 -3.29
C TYR A 358 10.53 3.09 -1.99
N THR A 359 11.33 2.13 -1.52
CA THR A 359 10.98 1.23 -0.42
C THR A 359 12.05 1.18 0.68
N GLU A 360 13.20 1.78 0.46
CA GLU A 360 14.36 1.63 1.33
C GLU A 360 15.08 2.95 1.60
N LEU A 361 15.69 3.02 2.77
CA LEU A 361 16.69 4.01 3.14
C LEU A 361 18.07 3.36 3.09
N ILE A 362 18.95 3.86 2.24
CA ILE A 362 20.35 3.44 2.18
C ILE A 362 21.17 4.40 3.03
N VAL A 363 21.98 3.87 3.95
CA VAL A 363 22.87 4.67 4.78
C VAL A 363 24.32 4.23 4.57
N GLU A 364 25.19 5.20 4.31
CA GLU A 364 26.64 5.01 4.29
C GLU A 364 27.30 5.73 5.45
N VAL A 365 28.25 5.05 6.11
CA VAL A 365 29.08 5.62 7.17
C VAL A 365 30.53 5.44 6.79
N THR A 366 31.26 6.54 6.68
CA THR A 366 32.68 6.58 6.34
C THR A 366 33.48 7.14 7.51
N ASP A 367 34.51 6.40 7.93
CA ASP A 367 35.55 6.94 8.80
C ASP A 367 36.66 7.56 7.93
N GLU A 368 36.65 8.89 7.83
CA GLU A 368 37.60 9.64 7.00
C GLU A 368 39.06 9.48 7.49
N GLY A 369 39.26 9.07 8.74
CA GLY A 369 40.59 8.78 9.27
C GLY A 369 41.23 7.52 8.70
N SER A 370 40.42 6.53 8.33
CA SER A 370 40.87 5.25 7.77
C SER A 370 40.50 5.05 6.30
N GLY A 371 39.58 5.86 5.77
CA GLY A 371 38.96 5.66 4.47
C GLY A 371 37.97 4.48 4.43
N ARG A 372 37.67 3.86 5.59
CA ARG A 372 36.75 2.73 5.66
C ARG A 372 35.31 3.23 5.53
N THR A 373 34.56 2.61 4.63
CA THR A 373 33.12 2.83 4.48
C THR A 373 32.36 1.55 4.76
N VAL A 374 31.24 1.67 5.46
CA VAL A 374 30.23 0.63 5.60
C VAL A 374 28.89 1.15 5.08
N ARG A 375 28.09 0.26 4.50
CA ARG A 375 26.78 0.57 3.95
C ARG A 375 25.77 -0.44 4.48
N ASP A 376 24.56 0.04 4.78
CA ASP A 376 23.43 -0.83 5.12
C ASP A 376 22.13 -0.26 4.57
N VAL A 377 21.09 -1.09 4.55
CA VAL A 377 19.77 -0.79 3.98
C VAL A 377 18.70 -0.99 5.04
N PHE A 378 17.82 -0.01 5.18
CA PHE A 378 16.72 0.00 6.14
C PHE A 378 15.39 0.14 5.41
N LEU A 379 14.30 -0.36 6.00
CA LEU A 379 12.96 -0.17 5.45
C LEU A 379 12.52 1.28 5.54
N ASP A 380 11.89 1.78 4.48
CA ASP A 380 11.21 3.09 4.46
C ASP A 380 9.81 3.02 5.10
N SER A 381 9.75 2.51 6.33
CA SER A 381 8.52 2.45 7.13
C SER A 381 8.85 2.23 8.61
N PRO A 382 7.96 2.65 9.53
CA PRO A 382 8.01 2.14 10.90
C PRO A 382 8.04 0.61 10.87
N VAL A 383 8.83 0.01 11.74
CA VAL A 383 8.77 -1.43 12.00
C VAL A 383 7.64 -1.60 13.04
N ASP A 384 6.56 -2.27 12.63
CA ASP A 384 5.43 -2.61 13.51
C ASP A 384 5.81 -3.60 14.62
#